data_AF-A0A954W181-F1
#
_entry.id   AF-A0A954W181-F1
#
_cell.length_a   1.000
_cell.length_b   1.000
_cell.length_c   1.000
_cell.angle_alpha   90.00
_cell.angle_beta   90.00
_cell.angle_gamma   90.00
#
_symmetry.space_group_name_H-M   'P 1'
#
loop_
_entity.id
_entity.type
_entity.pdbx_description
1 polymer ?
#
loop_
_entity_poly.entity_id
_entity_poly.type
_entity_poly.pdbx_seq_one_letter_code
_entity_poly.pdbx_strand_id
1 'polypeptide(L)'
;MRSYVWLILSLFASSLWAQQNPNGQLPVATMPEPLVMLVRDELVLNELNVTASQRQQLARLAAACDPYIWKTRNQTPEKSADIMSSLTDRAEQKLATILKPEQQQRLDQIRLWIRGVKALSDDDIVQQLQMTEQQAADIKQLLTDTAEELQAAQQQAQES
;
A
#
# COMPACT_ATOMS: atom_id res chain seq x y z
N MET A 1 -25.53 -49.10 33.48
CA MET A 1 -24.66 -49.51 32.36
C MET A 1 -24.80 -48.52 31.22
N ARG A 2 -23.66 -47.91 30.82
CA ARG A 2 -23.30 -47.24 29.54
C ARG A 2 -24.11 -45.97 29.16
N SER A 3 -23.61 -44.74 29.36
CA SER A 3 -22.44 -44.01 28.77
C SER A 3 -22.74 -43.37 27.41
N TYR A 4 -22.66 -42.02 27.35
CA TYR A 4 -22.12 -41.09 26.31
C TYR A 4 -22.42 -39.66 26.86
N VAL A 5 -21.52 -38.90 27.49
CA VAL A 5 -20.25 -38.26 27.09
C VAL A 5 -20.40 -37.25 25.94
N TRP A 6 -19.93 -36.02 26.23
CA TRP A 6 -19.61 -34.86 25.38
C TRP A 6 -20.72 -33.83 25.08
N LEU A 7 -20.61 -32.68 25.76
CA LEU A 7 -20.37 -31.40 25.09
C LEU A 7 -19.66 -30.45 26.05
N ILE A 8 -18.36 -30.68 26.19
CA ILE A 8 -17.39 -29.65 26.56
C ILE A 8 -17.14 -28.82 25.30
N LEU A 9 -16.88 -27.53 25.51
CA LEU A 9 -15.98 -26.67 24.70
C LEU A 9 -16.66 -25.76 23.66
N SER A 10 -17.12 -24.60 24.13
CA SER A 10 -17.15 -23.37 23.33
C SER A 10 -16.41 -22.25 24.09
N LEU A 11 -15.14 -22.52 24.40
CA LEU A 11 -14.14 -21.54 24.80
C LEU A 11 -13.15 -21.35 23.65
N PHE A 12 -13.58 -20.74 22.54
CA PHE A 12 -12.67 -20.21 21.50
C PHE A 12 -13.36 -19.08 20.72
N ALA A 13 -13.84 -18.04 21.40
CA ALA A 13 -14.37 -16.84 20.74
C ALA A 13 -13.35 -15.69 20.64
N SER A 14 -12.08 -15.90 21.02
CA SER A 14 -11.17 -14.77 21.28
C SER A 14 -9.82 -14.83 20.58
N SER A 15 -9.71 -15.48 19.41
CA SER A 15 -8.43 -15.48 18.66
C SER A 15 -8.53 -15.40 17.13
N LEU A 16 -9.72 -15.26 16.55
CA LEU A 16 -9.88 -15.02 15.11
C LEU A 16 -9.69 -13.54 14.70
N TRP A 17 -9.55 -12.62 15.66
CA TRP A 17 -9.57 -11.18 15.43
C TRP A 17 -8.18 -10.51 15.54
N ALA A 18 -7.11 -11.30 15.62
CA ALA A 18 -5.74 -10.78 15.66
C ALA A 18 -5.02 -10.83 14.30
N GLN A 19 -5.64 -11.38 13.24
CA GLN A 19 -5.06 -11.33 11.90
C GLN A 19 -5.74 -10.22 11.08
N GLN A 20 -5.22 -8.99 11.21
CA GLN A 20 -5.46 -7.90 10.25
C GLN A 20 -4.96 -8.20 8.81
N ASN A 21 -4.55 -9.45 8.54
CA ASN A 21 -4.03 -9.88 7.25
C ASN A 21 -3.97 -11.42 7.19
N PRO A 22 -5.09 -12.11 6.88
CA PRO A 22 -5.16 -13.58 6.92
C PRO A 22 -4.18 -14.28 5.97
N ASN A 23 -3.70 -13.57 4.94
CA ASN A 23 -2.76 -14.09 3.94
C ASN A 23 -1.37 -13.44 3.99
N GLY A 24 -1.10 -12.55 4.95
CA GLY A 24 0.16 -11.79 5.01
C GLY A 24 0.40 -10.84 3.81
N GLN A 25 -0.61 -10.61 2.97
CA GLN A 25 -0.53 -9.72 1.81
C GLN A 25 -0.57 -8.26 2.26
N LEU A 26 0.47 -7.49 1.97
CA LEU A 26 0.47 -6.06 2.25
C LEU A 26 -0.66 -5.40 1.44
N PRO A 27 -1.46 -4.50 2.02
CA PRO A 27 -2.58 -3.88 1.31
C PRO A 27 -2.07 -2.77 0.38
N VAL A 28 -1.26 -3.15 -0.62
CA VAL A 28 -0.52 -2.23 -1.50
C VAL A 28 -1.45 -1.22 -2.19
N ALA A 29 -2.67 -1.64 -2.57
CA ALA A 29 -3.67 -0.78 -3.20
C ALA A 29 -4.33 0.25 -2.25
N THR A 30 -4.24 0.04 -0.94
CA THR A 30 -4.78 1.00 0.05
C THR A 30 -3.69 1.87 0.66
N MET A 31 -2.42 1.64 0.32
CA MET A 31 -1.31 2.49 0.75
C MET A 31 -1.31 3.79 -0.04
N PRO A 32 -1.16 4.96 0.61
CA PRO A 32 -1.03 6.23 -0.09
C PRO A 32 0.14 6.24 -1.08
N GLU A 33 1.30 5.71 -0.65
CA GLU A 33 2.52 5.61 -1.45
C GLU A 33 3.03 4.16 -1.54
N PRO A 34 2.71 3.42 -2.63
CA PRO A 34 3.05 2.00 -2.75
C PRO A 34 4.47 1.75 -3.25
N LEU A 35 5.24 2.78 -3.64
CA LEU A 35 6.51 2.64 -4.38
C LEU A 35 7.47 1.60 -3.78
N VAL A 36 7.71 1.69 -2.47
CA VAL A 36 8.65 0.81 -1.76
C VAL A 36 8.19 -0.66 -1.76
N MET A 37 6.88 -0.91 -1.95
CA MET A 37 6.30 -2.24 -2.15
C MET A 37 6.34 -2.69 -3.61
N LEU A 38 6.26 -1.77 -4.57
CA LEU A 38 6.30 -2.13 -6.00
C LEU A 38 7.68 -2.56 -6.46
N VAL A 39 8.74 -1.91 -5.96
CA VAL A 39 10.12 -2.21 -6.38
C VAL A 39 10.66 -3.56 -5.91
N ARG A 40 9.89 -4.28 -5.09
CA ARG A 40 10.17 -5.63 -4.59
C ARG A 40 9.23 -6.68 -5.18
N ASP A 41 8.20 -6.25 -5.92
CA ASP A 41 7.19 -7.14 -6.48
C ASP A 41 7.70 -7.77 -7.79
N GLU A 42 7.73 -9.10 -7.84
CA GLU A 42 8.26 -9.84 -8.99
C GLU A 42 7.51 -9.55 -10.30
N LEU A 43 6.18 -9.33 -10.26
CA LEU A 43 5.40 -9.00 -11.44
C LEU A 43 5.78 -7.61 -11.97
N VAL A 44 5.93 -6.64 -11.07
CA VAL A 44 6.42 -5.30 -11.44
C VAL A 44 7.82 -5.37 -12.04
N LEU A 45 8.75 -6.10 -11.40
CA LEU A 45 10.11 -6.23 -11.91
C LEU A 45 10.16 -6.88 -13.31
N ASN A 46 9.30 -7.87 -13.55
CA ASN A 46 9.20 -8.52 -14.85
C ASN A 46 8.57 -7.58 -15.90
N GLU A 47 7.51 -6.85 -15.56
CA GLU A 47 6.88 -5.84 -16.42
C GLU A 47 7.86 -4.73 -16.83
N LEU A 48 8.75 -4.32 -15.91
CA LEU A 48 9.81 -3.35 -16.16
C LEU A 48 10.99 -3.92 -16.96
N ASN A 49 11.00 -5.22 -17.28
CA ASN A 49 12.08 -5.91 -17.97
C ASN A 49 13.46 -5.62 -17.34
N VAL A 50 13.54 -5.63 -16.00
CA VAL A 50 14.79 -5.30 -15.30
C VAL A 50 15.87 -6.33 -15.59
N THR A 51 17.09 -5.87 -15.84
CA THR A 51 18.26 -6.75 -16.02
C THR A 51 18.64 -7.44 -14.71
N ALA A 52 19.45 -8.51 -14.78
CA ALA A 52 19.97 -9.17 -13.59
C ALA A 52 20.75 -8.21 -12.65
N SER A 53 21.51 -7.28 -13.23
CA SER A 53 22.24 -6.25 -12.46
C SER A 53 21.27 -5.28 -11.77
N GLN A 54 20.25 -4.80 -12.47
CA GLN A 54 19.22 -3.94 -11.89
C GLN A 54 18.46 -4.66 -10.78
N ARG A 55 18.09 -5.93 -10.98
CA ARG A 55 17.43 -6.77 -9.98
C ARG A 55 18.26 -6.89 -8.70
N GLN A 56 19.58 -7.07 -8.80
CA GLN A 56 20.45 -7.08 -7.64
C GLN A 56 20.47 -5.73 -6.92
N GLN A 57 20.48 -4.62 -7.65
CA GLN A 57 20.46 -3.27 -7.06
C GLN A 57 19.12 -2.97 -6.39
N LEU A 58 18.00 -3.34 -7.01
CA LEU A 58 16.65 -3.19 -6.46
C LEU A 58 16.45 -4.06 -5.22
N ALA A 59 16.97 -5.29 -5.20
CA ALA A 59 16.96 -6.14 -4.01
C ALA A 59 17.73 -5.51 -2.84
N ARG A 60 18.90 -4.89 -3.11
CA ARG A 60 19.66 -4.16 -2.08
C ARG A 60 18.91 -2.92 -1.60
N LEU A 61 18.24 -2.19 -2.50
CA LEU A 61 17.40 -1.05 -2.14
C LEU A 61 16.25 -1.49 -1.22
N ALA A 62 15.52 -2.54 -1.61
CA ALA A 62 14.42 -3.09 -0.82
C ALA A 62 14.88 -3.54 0.57
N ALA A 63 15.98 -4.29 0.65
CA ALA A 63 16.57 -4.74 1.90
C ALA A 63 17.00 -3.58 2.82
N ALA A 64 17.46 -2.46 2.24
CA ALA A 64 17.81 -1.27 3.01
C ALA A 64 16.58 -0.55 3.60
N CYS A 65 15.41 -0.69 2.97
CA CYS A 65 14.14 -0.14 3.47
C CYS A 65 13.49 -1.02 4.54
N ASP A 66 13.72 -2.35 4.51
CA ASP A 66 13.03 -3.31 5.37
C ASP A 66 13.07 -3.01 6.87
N PRO A 67 14.20 -2.60 7.49
CA PRO A 67 14.23 -2.28 8.91
C PRO A 67 13.32 -1.11 9.28
N TYR A 68 13.14 -0.15 8.37
CA TYR A 68 12.30 1.02 8.60
C TYR A 68 10.83 0.68 8.42
N ILE A 69 10.49 -0.13 7.41
CA ILE A 69 9.14 -0.68 7.25
C ILE A 69 8.78 -1.56 8.46
N TRP A 70 9.73 -2.33 9.00
CA TRP A 70 9.48 -3.11 10.20
C TRP A 70 9.14 -2.22 11.40
N LYS A 71 9.82 -1.07 11.53
CA LYS A 71 9.58 -0.12 12.63
C LYS A 71 8.16 0.46 12.62
N THR A 72 7.51 0.62 11.47
CA THR A 72 6.16 1.21 11.40
C THR A 72 5.11 0.39 12.15
N ARG A 73 5.31 -0.93 12.31
CA ARG A 73 4.38 -1.81 13.07
C ARG A 73 4.11 -1.37 14.50
N ASN A 74 5.06 -0.65 15.12
CA ASN A 74 4.97 -0.22 16.52
C ASN A 74 4.80 1.30 16.66
N GLN A 75 4.43 2.00 15.59
CA GLN A 75 4.32 3.47 15.55
C GLN A 75 2.87 3.91 15.39
N THR A 76 2.59 5.18 15.70
CA THR A 76 1.29 5.78 15.38
C THR A 76 1.10 5.88 13.86
N PRO A 77 -0.14 6.04 13.37
CA PRO A 77 -0.41 6.23 11.94
C PRO A 77 0.39 7.39 11.33
N GLU A 78 0.46 8.53 12.02
CA GLU A 78 1.18 9.73 11.56
C GLU A 78 2.68 9.45 11.46
N LYS A 79 3.27 8.83 12.49
CA LYS A 79 4.70 8.54 12.47
C LYS A 79 5.05 7.47 11.45
N SER A 80 4.15 6.53 11.21
CA SER A 80 4.29 5.54 10.15
C SER A 80 4.24 6.19 8.77
N ALA A 81 3.34 7.15 8.56
CA ALA A 81 3.24 7.92 7.31
C ALA A 81 4.52 8.71 7.03
N ASP A 82 5.07 9.42 8.03
CA ASP A 82 6.35 10.15 7.90
C ASP A 82 7.51 9.23 7.49
N ILE A 83 7.61 8.05 8.13
CA ILE A 83 8.63 7.05 7.82
C ILE A 83 8.47 6.57 6.38
N MET A 84 7.24 6.24 5.96
CA MET A 84 6.97 5.74 4.62
C MET A 84 7.23 6.80 3.54
N SER A 85 6.86 8.06 3.79
CA SER A 85 7.18 9.19 2.92
C SER A 85 8.69 9.34 2.74
N SER A 86 9.44 9.38 3.85
CA SER A 86 10.91 9.48 3.81
C SER A 86 11.58 8.31 3.06
N LEU A 87 11.03 7.10 3.18
CA LEU A 87 11.52 5.93 2.44
C LEU A 87 11.21 6.02 0.95
N THR A 88 10.05 6.57 0.59
CA THR A 88 9.62 6.78 -0.79
C THR A 88 10.56 7.75 -1.48
N ASP A 89 10.83 8.93 -0.90
CA ASP A 89 11.76 9.91 -1.45
C ASP A 89 13.16 9.31 -1.70
N ARG A 90 13.65 8.53 -0.73
CA ARG A 90 14.95 7.86 -0.84
C ARG A 90 14.95 6.80 -1.94
N ALA A 91 13.84 6.07 -2.09
CA ALA A 91 13.68 5.08 -3.14
C ALA A 91 13.65 5.76 -4.51
N GLU A 92 12.88 6.82 -4.70
CA GLU A 92 12.79 7.58 -5.96
C GLU A 92 14.17 8.06 -6.43
N GLN A 93 14.95 8.69 -5.54
CA GLN A 93 16.30 9.15 -5.86
C GLN A 93 17.23 8.01 -6.30
N LYS A 94 17.08 6.81 -5.72
CA LYS A 94 17.89 5.65 -6.10
C LYS A 94 17.40 5.03 -7.40
N LEU A 95 16.09 4.93 -7.60
CA LEU A 95 15.51 4.38 -8.82
C LEU A 95 15.92 5.17 -10.06
N ALA A 96 16.00 6.51 -9.97
CA ALA A 96 16.50 7.35 -11.05
C ALA A 96 17.93 7.00 -11.52
N THR A 97 18.72 6.31 -10.69
CA THR A 97 20.08 5.85 -11.03
C THR A 97 20.14 4.38 -11.47
N ILE A 98 19.12 3.59 -11.15
CA ILE A 98 19.06 2.14 -11.42
C ILE A 98 18.26 1.87 -12.70
N LEU A 99 17.13 2.55 -12.85
CA LEU A 99 16.19 2.36 -13.96
C LEU A 99 16.56 3.25 -15.13
N LYS A 100 16.31 2.74 -16.33
CA LYS A 100 16.31 3.57 -17.54
C LYS A 100 15.09 4.50 -17.53
N PRO A 101 15.11 5.61 -18.28
CA PRO A 101 13.97 6.52 -18.38
C PRO A 101 12.66 5.82 -18.76
N GLU A 102 12.69 4.90 -19.73
CA GLU A 102 11.53 4.11 -20.17
C GLU A 102 10.95 3.20 -19.06
N GLN A 103 11.83 2.64 -18.22
CA GLN A 103 11.43 1.80 -17.09
C GLN A 103 10.85 2.65 -15.95
N GLN A 104 11.43 3.83 -15.70
CA GLN A 104 10.90 4.79 -14.73
C GLN A 104 9.48 5.22 -15.14
N GLN A 105 9.30 5.63 -16.40
CA GLN A 105 7.98 5.99 -16.92
C GLN A 105 6.96 4.85 -16.77
N ARG A 106 7.37 3.61 -17.05
CA ARG A 106 6.48 2.45 -16.87
C ARG A 106 6.14 2.21 -15.40
N LEU A 107 7.09 2.38 -14.49
CA LEU A 107 6.87 2.28 -13.05
C LEU A 107 5.86 3.35 -12.58
N ASP A 108 5.98 4.58 -13.07
CA ASP A 108 5.04 5.67 -12.72
C ASP A 108 3.62 5.38 -13.22
N GLN A 109 3.46 4.77 -14.40
CA GLN A 109 2.17 4.27 -14.87
C GLN A 109 1.60 3.16 -13.97
N ILE A 110 2.43 2.21 -13.52
CA ILE A 110 2.00 1.14 -12.61
C ILE A 110 1.57 1.74 -11.26
N ARG A 111 2.31 2.71 -10.73
CA ARG A 111 1.93 3.45 -9.51
C ARG A 111 0.55 4.09 -9.68
N LEU A 112 0.34 4.78 -10.80
CA LEU A 112 -0.94 5.42 -11.11
C LEU A 112 -2.09 4.40 -11.17
N TRP A 113 -1.88 3.26 -11.84
CA TRP A 113 -2.88 2.19 -11.92
C TRP A 113 -3.24 1.59 -10.56
N ILE A 114 -2.25 1.42 -9.68
CA ILE A 114 -2.47 0.83 -8.35
C ILE A 114 -3.19 1.80 -7.42
N ARG A 115 -2.84 3.10 -7.49
CA ARG A 115 -3.50 4.15 -6.71
C ARG A 115 -4.91 4.44 -7.23
N GLY A 116 -5.15 4.18 -8.52
CA GLY A 116 -6.47 4.30 -9.14
C GLY A 116 -7.02 5.71 -9.01
N VAL A 117 -8.31 5.83 -8.67
CA VAL A 117 -8.99 7.13 -8.56
C VAL A 117 -8.39 8.05 -7.50
N LYS A 118 -7.69 7.51 -6.49
CA LYS A 118 -7.04 8.32 -5.46
C LYS A 118 -5.90 9.17 -6.01
N ALA A 119 -5.30 8.80 -7.13
CA ALA A 119 -4.26 9.62 -7.76
C ALA A 119 -4.81 10.93 -8.35
N LEU A 120 -6.13 11.03 -8.57
CA LEU A 120 -6.74 12.27 -9.07
C LEU A 120 -6.67 13.42 -8.05
N SER A 121 -6.34 13.15 -6.78
CA SER A 121 -6.10 14.20 -5.79
C SER A 121 -4.67 14.74 -5.78
N ASP A 122 -3.76 14.16 -6.56
CA ASP A 122 -2.36 14.59 -6.56
C ASP A 122 -2.17 15.85 -7.39
N ASP A 123 -1.35 16.77 -6.88
CA ASP A 123 -1.18 18.07 -7.51
C ASP A 123 -0.51 17.97 -8.89
N ASP A 124 0.37 16.99 -9.12
CA ASP A 124 1.00 16.75 -10.42
C ASP A 124 0.00 16.21 -11.45
N ILE A 125 -0.91 15.31 -11.04
CA ILE A 125 -1.98 14.80 -11.90
C ILE A 125 -3.01 15.88 -12.19
N VAL A 126 -3.40 16.67 -11.19
CA VAL A 126 -4.28 17.84 -11.35
C VAL A 126 -3.71 18.81 -12.39
N GLN A 127 -2.40 19.09 -12.33
CA GLN A 127 -1.72 19.94 -13.30
C GLN A 127 -1.66 19.31 -14.71
N GLN A 128 -1.31 18.03 -14.82
CA GLN A 128 -1.22 17.32 -16.10
C GLN A 128 -2.59 17.23 -16.80
N LEU A 129 -3.65 17.03 -16.04
CA LEU A 129 -5.03 16.99 -16.54
C LEU A 129 -5.66 18.38 -16.74
N GLN A 130 -4.92 19.45 -16.38
CA GLN A 130 -5.38 20.84 -16.48
C GLN A 130 -6.73 21.05 -15.78
N MET A 131 -6.91 20.40 -14.63
CA MET A 131 -8.14 20.54 -13.85
C MET A 131 -8.27 21.96 -13.31
N THR A 132 -9.49 22.48 -13.33
CA THR A 132 -9.80 23.74 -12.64
C THR A 132 -9.71 23.55 -11.13
N GLU A 133 -9.49 24.65 -10.39
CA GLU A 133 -9.48 24.63 -8.92
C GLU A 133 -10.77 23.99 -8.36
N GLN A 134 -11.92 24.30 -8.96
CA GLN A 134 -13.20 23.73 -8.55
C GLN A 134 -13.26 22.21 -8.79
N GLN A 135 -12.85 21.72 -9.96
CA GLN A 135 -12.83 20.28 -10.25
C GLN A 135 -11.89 19.52 -9.31
N ALA A 136 -10.72 20.08 -9.02
CA ALA A 136 -9.78 19.49 -8.09
C ALA A 136 -10.35 19.45 -6.66
N ALA A 137 -11.03 20.52 -6.23
CA ALA A 137 -11.71 20.58 -4.93
C ALA A 137 -12.85 19.56 -4.83
N ASP A 138 -13.71 19.47 -5.84
CA ASP A 138 -14.85 18.54 -5.87
C ASP A 138 -14.37 17.08 -5.82
N ILE A 139 -13.32 16.74 -6.56
CA ILE A 139 -12.72 15.39 -6.54
C ILE A 139 -12.14 15.07 -5.16
N LYS A 140 -11.38 16.00 -4.56
CA LYS A 140 -10.81 15.81 -3.22
C LYS A 140 -11.92 15.59 -2.18
N GLN A 141 -13.01 16.33 -2.28
CA GLN A 141 -14.17 16.14 -1.39
C GLN A 141 -14.81 14.77 -1.61
N LEU A 142 -15.13 14.41 -2.87
CA LEU A 142 -15.76 13.13 -3.19
C LEU A 142 -14.94 11.93 -2.72
N LEU A 143 -13.62 11.98 -2.88
CA LEU A 143 -12.72 10.93 -2.42
C LEU A 143 -12.69 10.84 -0.89
N THR A 144 -12.80 11.97 -0.19
CA THR A 144 -12.87 12.03 1.29
C THR A 144 -14.18 11.42 1.79
N ASP A 145 -15.31 11.86 1.26
CA ASP A 145 -16.64 11.35 1.60
C ASP A 145 -16.71 9.84 1.37
N THR A 146 -16.23 9.37 0.21
CA THR A 146 -16.19 7.94 -0.13
C THR A 146 -15.33 7.15 0.87
N ALA A 147 -14.19 7.70 1.31
CA ALA A 147 -13.32 7.03 2.28
C ALA A 147 -14.00 6.90 3.65
N GLU A 148 -14.71 7.94 4.10
CA GLU A 148 -15.47 7.94 5.35
C GLU A 148 -16.63 6.94 5.32
N GLU A 149 -17.40 6.91 4.22
CA GLU A 149 -18.49 5.95 4.03
C GLU A 149 -18.00 4.50 4.03
N LEU A 150 -16.89 4.21 3.33
CA LEU A 150 -16.28 2.88 3.33
C LEU A 150 -15.81 2.48 4.73
N GLN A 151 -15.23 3.41 5.49
CA GLN A 151 -14.81 3.15 6.86
C GLN A 151 -16.00 2.84 7.77
N ALA A 152 -17.08 3.62 7.68
CA ALA A 152 -18.31 3.40 8.44
C ALA A 152 -18.95 2.04 8.10
N ALA A 153 -19.02 1.69 6.81
CA ALA A 153 -19.53 0.39 6.37
C ALA A 153 -18.69 -0.79 6.88
N GLN A 154 -17.36 -0.64 6.93
CA GLN A 154 -16.47 -1.66 7.50
C GLN A 154 -16.67 -1.85 9.00
N GLN A 155 -16.88 -0.76 9.75
CA GLN A 155 -17.16 -0.84 11.19
C GLN A 155 -18.49 -1.55 11.47
N GLN A 156 -19.55 -1.19 10.74
CA GLN A 156 -20.86 -1.85 10.86
C GLN A 156 -20.79 -3.36 10.56
N ALA A 157 -20.01 -3.75 9.56
CA ALA A 157 -19.81 -5.16 9.21
C ALA A 157 -19.00 -5.94 10.27
N GLN A 158 -18.21 -5.26 11.11
CA GLN A 158 -17.49 -5.88 12.23
C GLN A 158 -18.36 -6.00 13.48
N GLU A 159 -19.35 -5.15 13.64
CA GLU A 159 -20.28 -5.17 14.78
C GLU A 159 -21.47 -6.13 14.60
N SER A 160 -21.68 -6.66 13.39
CA SER A 160 -22.77 -7.58 13.02
C SER A 160 -22.34 -9.05 13.06
#